data_AF-A0A2B4S9P4-F1
#
_entry.id   AF-A0A2B4S9P4-F1
#
_cell.length_a   1.000
_cell.length_b   1.000
_cell.length_c   1.000
_cell.angle_alpha   90.00
_cell.angle_beta   90.00
_cell.angle_gamma   90.00
#
_symmetry.space_group_name_H-M   'P 1'
#
loop_
_entity.id
_entity.type
_entity.pdbx_description
1 polymer ?
#
loop_
_entity_poly.entity_id
_entity_poly.type
_entity_poly.pdbx_seq_one_letter_code
_entity_poly.pdbx_strand_id
1 'polypeptide(L)'
;MTMSTFAVLVLLVITFTYSVAADNKPEQIHIAYTGILSERIVNYVTPSPDLQPETVVAYGSSPDKLTRKETGTSFKFGTHEGHYFMIHNVKNERTLRTSFLEKSVKGDKARTLQFSSSVIVFLECHAIFYLGLILRHVIKLTGLELNKRYYYQVGVPDNGTSDVMSFFTKDGNPVFAIYGDMGYVNAVSLDRLKKEADDGGFDAVIHAGDLAYDMYEGDGTIGNEFMNSIQPIATKVPYMALPGNHEQMYNFTHFVHRFSNMELGVGQTSGSGTSLWWSMDIGLIHFVAFDSEVYHYYRDKANQNRERTPWIVSLAHKAWFMEKTDFSVFGPLLHKYGVDLHLCGHAHNYQRLYPTYNDSVEYPTDNHVYVNPKFKTVIVAGSAGSPEKLSNWTHAPERMSAKYIYDYGYGHLQAMNQTHLYWSWENTHENVRPVMQDYLWIVQEHHGPRPSLFDEEQYQGLKELKDVKSESVEV
;
A
#
# COMPACT_ATOMS: atom_id res chain seq x y z
N MET A 1 -9.19 51.11 -63.40
CA MET A 1 -8.89 51.48 -62.00
C MET A 1 -10.06 51.01 -61.16
N THR A 2 -9.92 49.85 -60.53
CA THR A 2 -10.95 49.22 -59.68
C THR A 2 -10.36 49.09 -58.28
N MET A 3 -10.94 49.82 -57.32
CA MET A 3 -10.62 49.69 -55.90
C MET A 3 -11.19 48.38 -55.36
N SER A 4 -10.36 47.63 -54.64
CA SER A 4 -10.79 46.51 -53.79
C SER A 4 -10.53 46.90 -52.34
N THR A 5 -11.60 47.07 -51.59
CA THR A 5 -11.65 47.27 -50.15
C THR A 5 -11.42 45.92 -49.45
N PHE A 6 -10.33 45.81 -48.68
CA PHE A 6 -10.20 44.76 -47.67
C PHE A 6 -10.45 45.37 -46.29
N ALA A 7 -11.60 45.04 -45.70
CA ALA A 7 -11.89 45.32 -44.31
C ALA A 7 -11.21 44.24 -43.45
N VAL A 8 -10.32 44.65 -42.55
CA VAL A 8 -9.76 43.76 -41.52
C VAL A 8 -10.67 43.82 -40.30
N LEU A 9 -11.40 42.74 -40.05
CA LEU A 9 -12.22 42.56 -38.86
C LEU A 9 -11.31 42.08 -37.72
N VAL A 10 -10.98 42.94 -36.77
CA VAL A 10 -10.26 42.54 -35.55
C VAL A 10 -11.29 42.04 -34.54
N LEU A 11 -11.40 40.70 -34.40
CA LEU A 11 -12.21 40.06 -33.37
C LEU A 11 -11.41 40.06 -32.06
N LEU A 12 -11.74 40.99 -31.16
CA LEU A 12 -11.14 41.07 -29.83
C LEU A 12 -11.83 40.04 -28.93
N VAL A 13 -11.27 38.83 -28.87
CA VAL A 13 -11.72 37.80 -27.92
C VAL A 13 -11.12 38.14 -26.56
N ILE A 14 -11.93 38.76 -25.70
CA ILE A 14 -11.59 38.95 -24.29
C ILE A 14 -11.78 37.59 -23.60
N THR A 15 -10.69 36.87 -23.38
CA THR A 15 -10.67 35.68 -22.51
C THR A 15 -10.73 36.15 -21.07
N PHE A 16 -11.90 35.98 -20.42
CA PHE A 16 -11.98 36.02 -18.97
C PHE A 16 -11.26 34.80 -18.42
N THR A 17 -10.07 34.99 -17.85
CA THR A 17 -9.46 34.00 -16.96
C THR A 17 -10.25 34.01 -15.65
N TYR A 18 -11.23 33.12 -15.53
CA TYR A 18 -11.72 32.74 -14.21
C TYR A 18 -10.59 31.97 -13.52
N SER A 19 -9.77 32.68 -12.74
CA SER A 19 -9.02 32.04 -11.66
C SER A 19 -10.03 31.67 -10.58
N VAL A 20 -10.71 30.53 -10.75
CA VAL A 20 -11.24 29.84 -9.58
C VAL A 20 -9.99 29.47 -8.81
N ALA A 21 -9.75 30.10 -7.67
CA ALA A 21 -8.75 29.63 -6.73
C ALA A 21 -9.10 28.16 -6.44
N ALA A 22 -8.37 27.24 -7.07
CA ALA A 22 -8.61 25.83 -6.89
C ALA A 22 -8.47 25.56 -5.38
N ASP A 23 -9.50 24.97 -4.78
CA ASP A 23 -9.49 24.58 -3.37
C ASP A 23 -8.37 23.55 -3.19
N ASN A 24 -7.18 24.01 -2.77
CA ASN A 24 -5.99 23.18 -2.65
C ASN A 24 -5.96 22.40 -1.32
N LYS A 25 -7.14 22.08 -0.80
CA LYS A 25 -7.28 21.30 0.43
C LYS A 25 -6.59 19.96 0.31
N PRO A 26 -5.87 19.53 1.35
CA PRO A 26 -5.33 18.19 1.42
C PRO A 26 -6.40 17.11 1.29
N GLU A 27 -6.12 16.10 0.49
CA GLU A 27 -6.95 14.91 0.28
C GLU A 27 -6.09 13.63 0.31
N GLN A 28 -6.72 12.47 0.17
CA GLN A 28 -6.09 11.15 0.20
C GLN A 28 -5.19 10.95 1.45
N ILE A 29 -5.62 11.53 2.57
CA ILE A 29 -4.87 11.56 3.82
C ILE A 29 -4.85 10.16 4.42
N HIS A 30 -3.67 9.66 4.74
CA HIS A 30 -3.52 8.37 5.39
C HIS A 30 -2.28 8.32 6.28
N ILE A 31 -2.36 7.52 7.34
CA ILE A 31 -1.26 7.28 8.27
C ILE A 31 -0.78 5.83 8.18
N ALA A 32 0.49 5.58 8.52
CA ALA A 32 1.04 4.24 8.61
C ALA A 32 2.06 4.10 9.75
N TYR A 33 2.37 2.84 10.08
CA TYR A 33 3.46 2.50 10.97
C TYR A 33 4.81 2.65 10.28
N THR A 34 5.84 2.89 11.10
CA THR A 34 7.25 2.76 10.71
C THR A 34 7.88 1.51 11.34
N GLY A 35 7.10 0.60 11.93
CA GLY A 35 7.64 -0.47 12.79
C GLY A 35 8.07 -0.01 14.19
N ILE A 36 7.90 1.28 14.51
CA ILE A 36 8.13 1.84 15.85
C ILE A 36 6.80 2.42 16.37
N LEU A 37 6.31 1.92 17.50
CA LEU A 37 4.98 2.30 18.04
C LEU A 37 4.84 3.79 18.36
N SER A 38 5.95 4.45 18.75
CA SER A 38 6.02 5.88 19.07
C SER A 38 6.22 6.78 17.84
N GLU A 39 6.09 6.24 16.63
CA GLU A 39 6.24 6.97 15.38
C GLU A 39 5.02 6.77 14.49
N ARG A 40 4.72 7.75 13.64
CA ARG A 40 3.73 7.65 12.56
C ARG A 40 4.27 8.31 11.32
N ILE A 41 3.95 7.76 10.16
CA ILE A 41 4.14 8.46 8.91
C ILE A 41 2.77 8.96 8.44
N VAL A 42 2.68 10.23 8.06
CA VAL A 42 1.45 10.89 7.59
C VAL A 42 1.67 11.25 6.13
N ASN A 43 0.73 10.86 5.29
CA ASN A 43 0.74 11.12 3.86
C ASN A 43 -0.54 11.83 3.48
N TYR A 44 -0.43 12.75 2.54
CA TYR A 44 -1.56 13.40 1.91
C TYR A 44 -1.15 13.92 0.55
N VAL A 45 -2.14 14.37 -0.22
CA VAL A 45 -1.88 15.07 -1.48
C VAL A 45 -2.57 16.41 -1.52
N THR A 46 -2.04 17.35 -2.31
CA THR A 46 -2.72 18.61 -2.64
C THR A 46 -2.94 18.73 -4.15
N PRO A 47 -4.15 19.12 -4.63
CA PRO A 47 -4.49 19.15 -6.05
C PRO A 47 -3.73 20.16 -6.92
N SER A 48 -3.14 21.21 -6.34
CA SER A 48 -2.44 22.29 -7.06
C SER A 48 -0.93 22.26 -6.81
N PRO A 49 -0.16 21.47 -7.57
CA PRO A 49 1.27 21.25 -7.35
C PRO A 49 2.15 22.48 -7.63
N ASP A 50 1.61 23.49 -8.31
CA ASP A 50 2.33 24.74 -8.61
C ASP A 50 2.35 25.70 -7.42
N LEU A 51 1.45 25.50 -6.45
CA LEU A 51 1.47 26.27 -5.20
C LEU A 51 2.61 25.84 -4.27
N GLN A 52 3.16 24.63 -4.47
CA GLN A 52 4.21 24.02 -3.64
C GLN A 52 4.06 24.33 -2.14
N PRO A 53 2.87 24.05 -1.54
CA PRO A 53 2.64 24.35 -0.13
C PRO A 53 3.69 23.65 0.75
N GLU A 54 3.99 24.26 1.90
CA GLU A 54 4.84 23.63 2.89
C GLU A 54 4.29 22.24 3.23
N THR A 55 5.18 21.25 3.29
CA THR A 55 4.83 19.89 3.69
C THR A 55 4.82 19.83 5.21
N VAL A 56 3.64 19.84 5.82
CA VAL A 56 3.48 20.06 7.26
C VAL A 56 2.38 19.18 7.86
N VAL A 57 2.63 18.75 9.10
CA VAL A 57 1.60 18.26 10.02
C VAL A 57 1.69 19.04 11.33
N ALA A 58 0.59 19.68 11.73
CA ALA A 58 0.41 20.21 13.07
C ALA A 58 -0.32 19.17 13.93
N TYR A 59 0.15 18.91 15.16
CA TYR A 59 -0.41 17.88 16.02
C TYR A 59 -0.31 18.20 17.51
N GLY A 60 -1.18 17.59 18.32
CA GLY A 60 -1.24 17.84 19.75
C GLY A 60 -2.17 16.90 20.51
N SER A 61 -2.38 17.17 21.80
CA SER A 61 -3.22 16.34 22.69
C SER A 61 -4.69 16.76 22.74
N SER A 62 -5.08 17.81 22.02
CA SER A 62 -6.46 18.33 21.97
C SER A 62 -6.72 18.96 20.60
N PRO A 63 -7.96 18.92 20.09
CA PRO A 63 -8.29 19.43 18.75
C PRO A 63 -8.03 20.94 18.61
N ASP A 64 -8.17 21.72 19.69
CA ASP A 64 -7.95 23.17 19.68
C ASP A 64 -6.49 23.57 19.97
N LYS A 65 -5.60 22.60 20.20
CA LYS A 65 -4.21 22.82 20.66
C LYS A 65 -3.22 21.91 19.94
N LEU A 66 -3.01 22.19 18.65
CA LEU A 66 -2.00 21.54 17.82
C LEU A 66 -0.62 22.21 18.02
N THR A 67 -0.03 22.03 19.20
CA THR A 67 1.17 22.79 19.63
C THR A 67 2.48 22.30 19.04
N ARG A 68 2.51 21.12 18.39
CA ARG A 68 3.69 20.56 17.73
C ARG A 68 3.50 20.66 16.22
N LYS A 69 4.61 20.84 15.50
CA LYS A 69 4.65 20.93 14.04
C LYS A 69 5.83 20.10 13.55
N GLU A 70 5.59 19.15 12.65
CA GLU A 70 6.64 18.49 11.87
C GLU A 70 6.54 18.92 10.41
N THR A 71 7.68 18.94 9.74
CA THR A 71 7.77 19.12 8.29
C THR A 71 8.29 17.85 7.63
N GLY A 72 8.07 17.75 6.32
CA GLY A 72 8.51 16.58 5.57
C GLY A 72 8.88 16.90 4.13
N THR A 73 8.82 15.88 3.30
CA THR A 73 9.19 15.98 1.88
C THR A 73 7.95 15.91 1.00
N SER A 74 7.99 16.62 -0.12
CA SER A 74 6.98 16.48 -1.16
C SER A 74 7.58 16.17 -2.50
N PHE A 75 6.87 15.40 -3.29
CA PHE A 75 7.23 15.09 -4.67
C PHE A 75 5.98 15.13 -5.55
N LYS A 76 6.16 15.59 -6.79
CA LYS A 76 5.09 15.58 -7.79
C LYS A 76 4.94 14.16 -8.31
N PHE A 77 3.69 13.73 -8.48
CA PHE A 77 3.32 12.47 -9.08
C PHE A 77 2.29 12.73 -10.20
N GLY A 78 2.43 12.03 -11.31
CA GLY A 78 1.54 12.09 -12.46
C GLY A 78 1.38 10.72 -13.12
N THR A 79 0.44 10.63 -14.04
CA THR A 79 0.01 9.43 -14.76
C THR A 79 0.64 9.36 -16.17
N HIS A 80 0.66 8.18 -16.81
CA HIS A 80 1.73 7.73 -17.74
C HIS A 80 1.91 8.48 -19.10
N GLU A 81 3.08 8.20 -19.74
CA GLU A 81 3.66 8.60 -21.05
C GLU A 81 4.02 10.09 -21.28
N GLY A 82 5.28 10.46 -20.96
CA GLY A 82 5.96 11.61 -21.57
C GLY A 82 6.08 12.88 -20.71
N HIS A 83 5.44 12.91 -19.55
CA HIS A 83 5.58 14.00 -18.58
C HIS A 83 6.49 13.59 -17.42
N TYR A 84 7.79 13.45 -17.69
CA TYR A 84 8.80 13.37 -16.62
C TYR A 84 8.94 14.74 -15.97
N PHE A 85 9.06 14.82 -14.64
CA PHE A 85 9.83 15.90 -14.02
C PHE A 85 10.62 15.49 -12.77
N MET A 86 11.63 16.34 -12.52
CA MET A 86 12.87 16.10 -11.82
C MET A 86 12.77 16.00 -10.29
N ILE A 87 13.71 15.24 -9.75
CA ILE A 87 14.06 15.14 -8.34
C ILE A 87 14.71 16.45 -7.88
N HIS A 88 14.17 17.07 -6.83
CA HIS A 88 14.91 18.04 -6.02
C HIS A 88 15.18 17.44 -4.64
N ASN A 89 16.28 16.69 -4.52
CA ASN A 89 16.87 16.37 -3.23
C ASN A 89 17.53 17.64 -2.69
N VAL A 90 16.85 18.40 -1.84
CA VAL A 90 17.50 19.48 -1.09
C VAL A 90 18.32 18.85 0.04
N LYS A 91 19.59 18.51 -0.27
CA LYS A 91 20.65 18.49 0.74
C LYS A 91 21.36 19.84 0.71
N ASN A 92 21.33 20.51 1.84
CA ASN A 92 22.04 21.75 2.07
C ASN A 92 23.55 21.44 2.13
N GLU A 93 24.33 21.80 1.12
CA GLU A 93 25.64 22.46 1.23
C GLU A 93 26.27 22.72 -0.15
N ARG A 94 27.17 23.70 -0.19
CA ARG A 94 27.63 24.46 -1.36
C ARG A 94 28.37 23.66 -2.45
N THR A 95 28.25 24.19 -3.67
CA THR A 95 29.18 24.12 -4.83
C THR A 95 29.18 22.85 -5.68
N LEU A 96 28.61 22.88 -6.89
CA LEU A 96 29.34 22.97 -8.18
C LEU A 96 28.46 22.57 -9.40
N ARG A 97 28.50 23.46 -10.40
CA ARG A 97 28.47 23.30 -11.86
C ARG A 97 27.56 22.24 -12.52
N THR A 98 26.64 22.79 -13.31
CA THR A 98 25.86 22.23 -14.42
C THR A 98 26.63 21.37 -15.43
N SER A 99 26.06 20.22 -15.81
CA SER A 99 26.12 19.65 -17.15
C SER A 99 24.91 18.73 -17.39
N PHE A 100 24.03 19.10 -18.33
CA PHE A 100 22.97 18.24 -18.86
C PHE A 100 23.49 17.44 -20.06
N LEU A 101 23.15 16.16 -20.13
CA LEU A 101 23.32 15.29 -21.31
C LEU A 101 21.93 14.83 -21.76
N GLU A 102 21.44 15.39 -22.86
CA GLU A 102 20.32 14.83 -23.62
C GLU A 102 20.81 13.62 -24.43
N LYS A 103 20.11 12.50 -24.32
CA LYS A 103 20.12 11.45 -25.35
C LYS A 103 18.70 11.21 -25.84
N SER A 104 18.43 11.72 -27.03
CA SER A 104 17.28 11.38 -27.87
C SER A 104 17.45 9.96 -28.45
N VAL A 105 16.40 9.13 -28.37
CA VAL A 105 16.29 7.88 -29.13
C VAL A 105 15.35 8.12 -30.33
N LYS A 106 15.82 7.70 -31.51
CA LYS A 106 15.23 7.84 -32.84
C LYS A 106 14.12 6.81 -33.13
N GLY A 107 13.18 7.23 -34.00
CA GLY A 107 12.31 6.40 -34.85
C GLY A 107 10.83 6.70 -34.59
N ASP A 108 9.95 7.04 -35.54
CA ASP A 108 10.02 6.89 -36.99
C ASP A 108 8.92 7.73 -37.70
N LYS A 109 9.17 8.07 -38.98
CA LYS A 109 8.26 8.62 -40.01
C LYS A 109 7.86 10.10 -39.98
N ALA A 110 8.78 10.95 -40.47
CA ALA A 110 8.43 12.25 -41.05
C ALA A 110 7.70 12.08 -42.40
N ARG A 111 6.50 12.66 -42.53
CA ARG A 111 5.93 13.06 -43.83
C ARG A 111 6.19 14.56 -44.00
N THR A 112 7.09 14.90 -44.92
CA THR A 112 7.39 16.29 -45.28
C THR A 112 6.25 16.84 -46.15
N LEU A 113 5.43 17.74 -45.61
CA LEU A 113 4.54 18.60 -46.39
C LEU A 113 5.23 19.96 -46.57
N GLN A 114 5.57 20.27 -47.82
CA GLN A 114 6.17 21.53 -48.21
C GLN A 114 5.04 22.52 -48.56
N PHE A 115 4.92 23.63 -47.83
CA PHE A 115 4.06 24.76 -48.22
C PHE A 115 4.83 26.07 -48.20
N SER A 116 4.60 26.86 -49.26
CA SER A 116 5.19 28.18 -49.51
C SER A 116 4.64 29.25 -48.57
N SER A 117 5.55 30.02 -48.00
CA SER A 117 5.43 31.41 -47.51
C SER A 117 4.00 31.99 -47.44
N SER A 118 3.42 31.96 -46.24
CA SER A 118 2.41 32.90 -45.76
C SER A 118 2.50 32.96 -44.24
N VAL A 119 2.51 34.18 -43.69
CA VAL A 119 2.69 34.49 -42.26
C VAL A 119 1.67 33.73 -41.42
N ILE A 120 2.12 32.76 -40.63
CA ILE A 120 1.33 32.14 -39.56
C ILE A 120 1.61 32.95 -38.30
N VAL A 121 0.60 33.69 -37.84
CA VAL A 121 0.58 34.21 -36.47
C VAL A 121 0.35 33.01 -35.57
N PHE A 122 1.38 32.58 -34.85
CA PHE A 122 1.21 31.66 -33.73
C PHE A 122 0.47 32.41 -32.62
N LEU A 123 -0.84 32.22 -32.54
CA LEU A 123 -1.51 32.27 -31.25
C LEU A 123 -1.11 30.99 -30.52
N GLU A 124 -0.01 31.06 -29.75
CA GLU A 124 0.24 30.08 -28.70
C GLU A 124 -0.84 30.25 -27.63
N CYS A 125 -1.97 29.57 -27.84
CA CYS A 125 -2.87 29.26 -26.76
C CYS A 125 -2.14 28.26 -25.87
N HIS A 126 -1.44 28.74 -24.85
CA HIS A 126 -1.03 27.93 -23.71
C HIS A 126 -2.29 27.54 -22.92
N ALA A 127 -3.12 26.70 -23.51
CA ALA A 127 -4.03 25.88 -22.74
C ALA A 127 -3.15 24.79 -22.11
N ILE A 128 -2.55 25.10 -20.96
CA ILE A 128 -1.93 24.07 -20.14
C ILE A 128 -3.08 23.24 -19.57
N PHE A 129 -3.38 22.13 -20.24
CA PHE A 129 -4.28 21.11 -19.72
C PHE A 129 -3.54 20.41 -18.58
N TYR A 130 -3.67 20.94 -17.36
CA TYR A 130 -3.20 20.32 -16.11
C TYR A 130 -4.17 19.22 -15.66
N LEU A 131 -4.46 18.25 -16.52
CA LEU A 131 -5.15 17.03 -16.09
C LEU A 131 -4.08 16.12 -15.47
N GLY A 132 -4.16 15.87 -14.15
CA GLY A 132 -3.48 14.73 -13.52
C GLY A 132 -2.26 14.98 -12.62
N LEU A 133 -1.74 16.21 -12.47
CA LEU A 133 -0.58 16.45 -11.59
C LEU A 133 -0.99 16.68 -10.13
N ILE A 134 -0.47 15.84 -9.23
CA ILE A 134 -0.78 15.87 -7.79
C ILE A 134 0.53 16.01 -7.00
N LEU A 135 0.57 16.90 -6.00
CA LEU A 135 1.71 17.00 -5.09
C LEU A 135 1.49 16.08 -3.87
N ARG A 136 2.39 15.14 -3.66
CA ARG A 136 2.33 14.22 -2.51
C ARG A 136 3.27 14.68 -1.42
N HIS A 137 2.82 14.54 -0.19
CA HIS A 137 3.48 15.00 1.03
C HIS A 137 3.70 13.82 1.98
N VAL A 138 4.90 13.68 2.53
CA VAL A 138 5.26 12.62 3.48
C VAL A 138 5.96 13.20 4.70
N ILE A 139 5.39 12.96 5.88
CA ILE A 139 5.87 13.51 7.15
C ILE A 139 6.01 12.39 8.17
N LYS A 140 7.13 12.35 8.89
CA LYS A 140 7.36 11.42 9.99
C LYS A 140 7.18 12.12 11.33
N LEU A 141 6.19 11.68 12.11
CA LEU A 141 6.00 12.07 13.50
C LEU A 141 6.81 11.12 14.40
N THR A 142 7.53 11.68 15.37
CA THR A 142 8.36 10.91 16.31
C THR A 142 8.09 11.31 17.76
N GLY A 143 8.56 10.51 18.71
CA GLY A 143 8.41 10.81 20.14
C GLY A 143 6.94 10.88 20.60
N LEU A 144 6.06 10.10 19.97
CA LEU A 144 4.67 9.96 20.38
C LEU A 144 4.60 9.10 21.64
N GLU A 145 3.93 9.59 22.66
CA GLU A 145 3.64 8.81 23.86
C GLU A 145 2.64 7.70 23.51
N LEU A 146 2.80 6.53 24.11
CA LEU A 146 1.88 5.40 23.93
C LEU A 146 0.65 5.54 24.83
N ASN A 147 -0.40 4.80 24.49
CA ASN A 147 -1.76 4.88 25.01
C ASN A 147 -2.34 6.29 25.04
N LYS A 148 -2.11 7.06 23.96
CA LYS A 148 -2.50 8.47 23.88
C LYS A 148 -3.24 8.79 22.59
N ARG A 149 -4.27 9.63 22.69
CA ARG A 149 -4.92 10.23 21.52
C ARG A 149 -4.15 11.47 21.08
N TYR A 150 -3.82 11.52 19.79
CA TYR A 150 -3.27 12.69 19.14
C TYR A 150 -4.28 13.23 18.13
N TYR A 151 -4.43 14.55 18.12
CA TYR A 151 -5.17 15.30 17.11
C TYR A 151 -4.17 15.89 16.14
N TYR A 152 -4.52 15.94 14.85
CA TYR A 152 -3.63 16.46 13.83
C TYR A 152 -4.39 17.11 12.67
N GLN A 153 -3.71 18.04 12.00
CA GLN A 153 -4.16 18.74 10.81
C GLN A 153 -2.99 18.83 9.83
N VAL A 154 -3.28 18.71 8.54
CA VAL A 154 -2.28 18.78 7.47
C VAL A 154 -2.55 19.95 6.53
N GLY A 155 -1.52 20.38 5.80
CA GLY A 155 -1.58 21.57 4.93
C GLY A 155 -1.30 22.88 5.68
N VAL A 156 -1.33 24.00 4.94
CA VAL A 156 -1.06 25.35 5.47
C VAL A 156 -2.27 26.26 5.28
N PRO A 157 -2.58 27.16 6.24
CA PRO A 157 -3.77 28.02 6.16
C PRO A 157 -3.92 28.78 4.84
N ASP A 158 -2.83 29.31 4.30
CA ASP A 158 -2.83 30.13 3.08
C ASP A 158 -3.07 29.31 1.79
N ASN A 159 -2.90 27.97 1.85
CA ASN A 159 -3.03 27.07 0.70
C ASN A 159 -4.01 25.90 0.95
N GLY A 160 -4.86 26.01 1.97
CA GLY A 160 -5.81 24.98 2.37
C GLY A 160 -5.29 24.06 3.48
N THR A 161 -6.15 23.75 4.45
CA THR A 161 -5.91 22.79 5.53
C THR A 161 -6.99 21.71 5.52
N SER A 162 -6.63 20.51 6.00
CA SER A 162 -7.62 19.47 6.28
C SER A 162 -8.51 19.86 7.46
N ASP A 163 -9.59 19.10 7.68
CA ASP A 163 -10.23 19.06 8.99
C ASP A 163 -9.26 18.53 10.07
N VAL A 164 -9.57 18.79 11.34
CA VAL A 164 -8.82 18.19 12.46
C VAL A 164 -9.23 16.73 12.60
N MET A 165 -8.25 15.84 12.44
CA MET A 165 -8.39 14.39 12.57
C MET A 165 -7.77 13.92 13.88
N SER A 166 -7.95 12.65 14.24
CA SER A 166 -7.26 12.06 15.39
C SER A 166 -6.93 10.58 15.19
N PHE A 167 -5.84 10.14 15.81
CA PHE A 167 -5.45 8.74 15.91
C PHE A 167 -5.05 8.40 17.35
N PHE A 168 -5.04 7.11 17.69
CA PHE A 168 -4.59 6.62 18.99
C PHE A 168 -3.28 5.83 18.86
N THR A 169 -2.32 6.11 19.73
CA THR A 169 -1.08 5.33 19.84
C THR A 169 -1.31 4.20 20.84
N LYS A 170 -1.61 2.99 20.37
CA LYS A 170 -1.77 1.85 21.28
C LYS A 170 -0.42 1.26 21.72
N ASP A 171 -0.31 0.95 23.01
CA ASP A 171 0.73 0.08 23.55
C ASP A 171 0.26 -1.39 23.59
N GLY A 172 1.20 -2.33 23.61
CA GLY A 172 0.91 -3.76 23.68
C GLY A 172 0.52 -4.36 22.33
N ASN A 173 -0.54 -5.18 22.31
CA ASN A 173 -0.93 -6.01 21.17
C ASN A 173 -2.12 -5.43 20.39
N PRO A 174 -1.90 -4.88 19.19
CA PRO A 174 -2.98 -4.33 18.38
C PRO A 174 -3.87 -5.42 17.79
N VAL A 175 -5.11 -5.06 17.51
CA VAL A 175 -6.02 -5.81 16.64
C VAL A 175 -5.86 -5.28 15.22
N PHE A 176 -5.57 -6.15 14.28
CA PHE A 176 -5.43 -5.80 12.87
C PHE A 176 -6.67 -6.24 12.11
N ALA A 177 -7.29 -5.34 11.34
CA ALA A 177 -8.19 -5.75 10.26
C ALA A 177 -7.34 -6.12 9.03
N ILE A 178 -7.56 -7.32 8.49
CA ILE A 178 -6.74 -7.86 7.39
C ILE A 178 -7.65 -8.41 6.29
N TYR A 179 -7.37 -7.98 5.06
CA TYR A 179 -8.09 -8.39 3.86
C TYR A 179 -7.28 -8.06 2.60
N GLY A 180 -7.60 -8.70 1.47
CA GLY A 180 -7.21 -8.27 0.13
C GLY A 180 -8.42 -7.87 -0.69
N ASP A 181 -8.19 -7.39 -1.92
CA ASP A 181 -9.19 -7.46 -2.98
C ASP A 181 -10.47 -6.66 -2.68
N MET A 182 -10.32 -5.43 -2.19
CA MET A 182 -11.46 -4.58 -1.83
C MET A 182 -11.98 -3.77 -3.01
N GLY A 183 -11.08 -3.13 -3.78
CA GLY A 183 -11.46 -2.10 -4.73
C GLY A 183 -12.22 -0.93 -4.08
N TYR A 184 -12.89 -0.12 -4.90
CA TYR A 184 -13.76 0.96 -4.44
C TYR A 184 -15.16 0.95 -5.10
N VAL A 185 -15.36 0.15 -6.15
CA VAL A 185 -16.62 0.10 -6.92
C VAL A 185 -17.66 -0.80 -6.27
N ASN A 186 -17.31 -2.08 -6.03
CA ASN A 186 -18.21 -3.02 -5.34
C ASN A 186 -18.01 -2.90 -3.81
N ALA A 187 -16.76 -2.96 -3.33
CA ALA A 187 -16.31 -2.54 -1.99
C ALA A 187 -17.24 -2.89 -0.82
N VAL A 188 -17.83 -4.09 -0.84
CA VAL A 188 -18.92 -4.50 0.06
C VAL A 188 -18.57 -4.30 1.54
N SER A 189 -17.32 -4.56 1.91
CA SER A 189 -16.85 -4.43 3.30
C SER A 189 -16.50 -3.00 3.72
N LEU A 190 -16.44 -2.03 2.80
CA LEU A 190 -15.87 -0.70 3.06
C LEU A 190 -16.67 0.09 4.10
N ASP A 191 -17.99 0.19 3.96
CA ASP A 191 -18.80 0.96 4.91
C ASP A 191 -18.79 0.36 6.31
N ARG A 192 -18.66 -0.97 6.37
CA ARG A 192 -18.48 -1.68 7.61
C ARG A 192 -17.12 -1.39 8.24
N LEU A 193 -16.04 -1.44 7.47
CA LEU A 193 -14.69 -1.08 7.93
C LEU A 193 -14.63 0.36 8.44
N LYS A 194 -15.31 1.31 7.77
CA LYS A 194 -15.43 2.70 8.25
C LYS A 194 -16.10 2.76 9.61
N LYS A 195 -17.27 2.12 9.75
CA LYS A 195 -18.01 2.07 11.02
C LYS A 195 -17.18 1.45 12.14
N GLU A 196 -16.50 0.35 11.87
CA GLU A 196 -15.71 -0.33 12.90
C GLU A 196 -14.45 0.47 13.28
N ALA A 197 -13.83 1.17 12.34
CA ALA A 197 -12.75 2.11 12.66
C ALA A 197 -13.23 3.26 13.56
N ASP A 198 -14.46 3.75 13.37
CA ASP A 198 -15.08 4.76 14.23
C ASP A 198 -15.37 4.24 15.64
N ASP A 199 -15.86 3.00 15.73
CA ASP A 199 -16.17 2.33 17.00
C ASP A 199 -14.91 1.84 17.73
N GLY A 200 -13.74 1.86 17.07
CA GLY A 200 -12.46 1.40 17.62
C GLY A 200 -12.31 -0.12 17.68
N GLY A 201 -12.91 -0.84 16.73
CA GLY A 201 -12.86 -2.32 16.67
C GLY A 201 -11.51 -2.89 16.25
N PHE A 202 -10.69 -2.11 15.54
CA PHE A 202 -9.31 -2.44 15.20
C PHE A 202 -8.39 -1.23 15.34
N ASP A 203 -7.10 -1.51 15.48
CA ASP A 203 -6.05 -0.54 15.72
C ASP A 203 -5.22 -0.22 14.46
N ALA A 204 -5.27 -1.08 13.45
CA ALA A 204 -4.57 -0.95 12.18
C ALA A 204 -5.21 -1.82 11.09
N VAL A 205 -4.93 -1.48 9.83
CA VAL A 205 -5.32 -2.24 8.64
C VAL A 205 -4.08 -2.79 7.95
N ILE A 206 -4.18 -4.03 7.44
CA ILE A 206 -3.25 -4.60 6.45
C ILE A 206 -4.07 -4.99 5.22
N HIS A 207 -3.83 -4.30 4.09
CA HIS A 207 -4.46 -4.61 2.81
C HIS A 207 -3.51 -5.40 1.92
N ALA A 208 -3.83 -6.68 1.70
CA ALA A 208 -3.00 -7.67 1.04
C ALA A 208 -3.16 -7.71 -0.50
N GLY A 209 -2.86 -6.58 -1.16
CA GLY A 209 -2.86 -6.45 -2.62
C GLY A 209 -4.24 -6.33 -3.26
N ASP A 210 -4.21 -6.01 -4.56
CA ASP A 210 -5.37 -5.69 -5.41
C ASP A 210 -6.24 -4.60 -4.79
N LEU A 211 -5.63 -3.42 -4.70
CA LEU A 211 -6.11 -2.31 -3.90
C LEU A 211 -7.26 -1.59 -4.60
N ALA A 212 -6.97 -0.96 -5.75
CA ALA A 212 -7.93 -0.16 -6.50
C ALA A 212 -8.52 -0.89 -7.71
N TYR A 213 -7.92 -2.02 -8.11
CA TYR A 213 -8.08 -2.67 -9.42
C TYR A 213 -7.67 -1.71 -10.54
N ASP A 214 -6.37 -1.69 -10.83
CA ASP A 214 -5.73 -0.91 -11.90
C ASP A 214 -5.68 0.61 -11.63
N MET A 215 -4.88 0.99 -10.62
CA MET A 215 -4.72 2.39 -10.19
C MET A 215 -4.32 3.39 -11.28
N TYR A 216 -3.79 2.91 -12.40
CA TYR A 216 -3.34 3.72 -13.53
C TYR A 216 -4.48 4.11 -14.47
N GLU A 217 -5.60 3.40 -14.43
CA GLU A 217 -6.72 3.64 -15.32
C GLU A 217 -7.38 5.01 -15.09
N GLY A 218 -8.00 5.51 -16.16
CA GLY A 218 -8.61 6.84 -16.16
C GLY A 218 -7.61 7.94 -15.84
N ASP A 219 -6.36 7.80 -16.30
CA ASP A 219 -5.27 8.73 -15.99
C ASP A 219 -5.09 8.90 -14.47
N GLY A 220 -5.10 7.77 -13.75
CA GLY A 220 -4.96 7.72 -12.29
C GLY A 220 -6.21 8.07 -11.49
N THR A 221 -7.32 8.39 -12.15
CA THR A 221 -8.60 8.69 -11.49
C THR A 221 -9.07 7.51 -10.65
N ILE A 222 -8.92 6.27 -11.13
CA ILE A 222 -9.23 5.06 -10.35
C ILE A 222 -8.46 5.02 -9.02
N GLY A 223 -7.16 5.29 -9.07
CA GLY A 223 -6.34 5.39 -7.87
C GLY A 223 -6.74 6.54 -6.94
N ASN A 224 -7.21 7.67 -7.47
CA ASN A 224 -7.69 8.80 -6.65
C ASN A 224 -8.99 8.44 -5.92
N GLU A 225 -9.96 7.87 -6.64
CA GLU A 225 -11.23 7.42 -6.06
C GLU A 225 -11.01 6.40 -4.95
N PHE A 226 -10.13 5.41 -5.19
CA PHE A 226 -9.77 4.45 -4.16
C PHE A 226 -9.17 5.12 -2.92
N MET A 227 -8.16 5.98 -3.08
CA MET A 227 -7.51 6.65 -1.95
C MET A 227 -8.48 7.54 -1.16
N ASN A 228 -9.39 8.22 -1.85
CA ASN A 228 -10.46 9.01 -1.22
C ASN A 228 -11.45 8.11 -0.47
N SER A 229 -11.79 6.94 -1.02
CA SER A 229 -12.73 6.00 -0.40
C SER A 229 -12.22 5.43 0.94
N ILE A 230 -10.90 5.24 1.09
CA ILE A 230 -10.27 4.70 2.30
C ILE A 230 -9.86 5.77 3.33
N GLN A 231 -9.77 7.04 2.94
CA GLN A 231 -9.41 8.16 3.82
C GLN A 231 -10.17 8.16 5.17
N PRO A 232 -11.49 7.87 5.23
CA PRO A 232 -12.22 7.82 6.50
C PRO A 232 -11.70 6.75 7.48
N ILE A 233 -11.05 5.70 7.00
CA ILE A 233 -10.39 4.67 7.83
C ILE A 233 -8.93 5.07 8.06
N ALA A 234 -8.22 5.39 6.98
CA ALA A 234 -6.77 5.56 6.94
C ALA A 234 -6.26 6.82 7.67
N THR A 235 -7.15 7.74 8.03
CA THR A 235 -6.84 8.90 8.91
C THR A 235 -6.90 8.57 10.40
N LYS A 236 -7.56 7.47 10.78
CA LYS A 236 -7.80 7.10 12.18
C LYS A 236 -6.83 6.03 12.67
N VAL A 237 -6.50 5.09 11.81
CA VAL A 237 -5.60 3.98 12.10
C VAL A 237 -4.53 3.81 11.02
N PRO A 238 -3.33 3.30 11.35
CA PRO A 238 -2.32 2.92 10.38
C PRO A 238 -2.87 1.99 9.30
N TYR A 239 -2.68 2.36 8.03
CA TYR A 239 -3.09 1.59 6.87
C TYR A 239 -1.84 1.09 6.13
N MET A 240 -1.56 -0.20 6.31
CA MET A 240 -0.41 -0.89 5.72
C MET A 240 -0.85 -1.60 4.44
N ALA A 241 -0.01 -1.62 3.42
CA ALA A 241 -0.32 -2.23 2.12
C ALA A 241 0.89 -2.95 1.51
N LEU A 242 0.59 -3.95 0.70
CA LEU A 242 1.51 -4.62 -0.21
C LEU A 242 0.82 -4.73 -1.58
N PRO A 243 1.57 -4.83 -2.70
CA PRO A 243 0.98 -4.87 -4.03
C PRO A 243 0.41 -6.25 -4.37
N GLY A 244 -0.60 -6.27 -5.24
CA GLY A 244 -1.07 -7.45 -5.98
C GLY A 244 -0.79 -7.34 -7.48
N ASN A 245 -1.40 -8.22 -8.29
CA ASN A 245 -1.21 -8.16 -9.74
C ASN A 245 -1.80 -6.90 -10.37
N HIS A 246 -2.90 -6.37 -9.83
CA HIS A 246 -3.49 -5.12 -10.35
C HIS A 246 -2.64 -3.87 -10.06
N GLU A 247 -1.56 -4.00 -9.29
CA GLU A 247 -0.60 -2.92 -9.05
C GLU A 247 0.62 -2.97 -9.98
N GLN A 248 0.86 -4.06 -10.73
CA GLN A 248 2.11 -4.29 -11.48
C GLN A 248 2.40 -3.26 -12.58
N MET A 249 1.35 -2.66 -13.15
CA MET A 249 1.49 -1.83 -14.35
C MET A 249 2.43 -0.64 -14.12
N TYR A 250 3.24 -0.36 -15.16
CA TYR A 250 4.30 0.63 -15.12
C TYR A 250 5.30 0.42 -13.97
N ASN A 251 5.71 -0.83 -13.74
CA ASN A 251 6.64 -1.18 -12.67
C ASN A 251 6.16 -0.67 -11.29
N PHE A 252 4.89 -0.91 -10.98
CA PHE A 252 4.26 -0.51 -9.72
C PHE A 252 4.24 0.99 -9.42
N THR A 253 4.50 1.85 -10.41
CA THR A 253 4.61 3.31 -10.26
C THR A 253 3.46 3.91 -9.44
N HIS A 254 2.22 3.52 -9.74
CA HIS A 254 1.06 4.02 -9.00
C HIS A 254 1.06 3.59 -7.53
N PHE A 255 1.39 2.33 -7.25
CA PHE A 255 1.46 1.80 -5.90
C PHE A 255 2.59 2.44 -5.10
N VAL A 256 3.83 2.42 -5.62
CA VAL A 256 5.01 2.93 -4.89
C VAL A 256 4.88 4.41 -4.56
N HIS A 257 4.25 5.20 -5.43
CA HIS A 257 4.00 6.62 -5.12
C HIS A 257 2.81 6.82 -4.19
N ARG A 258 1.67 6.13 -4.38
CA ARG A 258 0.50 6.30 -3.49
C ARG A 258 0.75 5.82 -2.08
N PHE A 259 1.54 4.75 -1.96
CA PHE A 259 1.99 4.12 -0.72
C PHE A 259 3.51 4.27 -0.49
N SER A 260 4.07 5.44 -0.82
CA SER A 260 5.47 5.79 -0.52
C SER A 260 5.79 5.80 0.98
N ASN A 261 4.74 5.84 1.79
CA ASN A 261 4.78 5.69 3.22
C ASN A 261 5.31 4.32 3.67
N MET A 262 5.17 3.28 2.83
CA MET A 262 5.78 1.98 3.08
C MET A 262 7.30 2.09 2.94
N GLU A 263 7.83 2.56 1.81
CA GLU A 263 9.27 2.77 1.60
C GLU A 263 9.88 3.66 2.70
N LEU A 264 9.29 4.84 2.94
CA LEU A 264 9.82 5.85 3.86
C LEU A 264 9.58 5.52 5.34
N GLY A 265 8.70 4.55 5.61
CA GLY A 265 8.40 4.02 6.94
C GLY A 265 9.04 2.66 7.15
N VAL A 266 8.22 1.60 7.02
CA VAL A 266 8.63 0.21 7.27
C VAL A 266 9.76 -0.27 6.36
N GLY A 267 9.87 0.26 5.14
CA GLY A 267 10.96 -0.03 4.22
C GLY A 267 12.31 0.45 4.75
N GLN A 268 12.36 1.65 5.32
CA GLN A 268 13.58 2.16 5.97
C GLN A 268 13.93 1.36 7.24
N THR A 269 12.95 1.09 8.10
CA THR A 269 13.22 0.43 9.39
C THR A 269 13.54 -1.05 9.26
N SER A 270 12.96 -1.74 8.28
CA SER A 270 13.34 -3.12 7.92
C SER A 270 14.65 -3.17 7.13
N GLY A 271 15.06 -2.06 6.52
CA GLY A 271 16.21 -1.99 5.63
C GLY A 271 15.96 -2.52 4.22
N SER A 272 14.69 -2.75 3.83
CA SER A 272 14.34 -3.10 2.46
C SER A 272 14.44 -1.92 1.49
N GLY A 273 14.23 -0.70 1.97
CA GLY A 273 14.28 0.52 1.18
C GLY A 273 13.26 0.59 0.04
N THR A 274 12.11 -0.09 0.17
CA THR A 274 11.06 -0.12 -0.87
C THR A 274 9.66 -0.29 -0.26
N SER A 275 8.63 0.03 -1.03
CA SER A 275 7.22 -0.25 -0.70
C SER A 275 6.77 -1.67 -1.07
N LEU A 276 7.51 -2.37 -1.93
CA LEU A 276 7.09 -3.66 -2.50
C LEU A 276 7.24 -4.83 -1.51
N TRP A 277 8.22 -4.75 -0.62
CA TRP A 277 8.47 -5.73 0.43
C TRP A 277 9.07 -5.04 1.65
N TRP A 278 8.65 -5.47 2.84
CA TRP A 278 9.01 -4.83 4.10
C TRP A 278 8.66 -5.74 5.26
N SER A 279 9.27 -5.50 6.41
CA SER A 279 8.90 -6.14 7.67
C SER A 279 8.67 -5.13 8.76
N MET A 280 7.89 -5.51 9.77
CA MET A 280 7.63 -4.67 10.92
C MET A 280 7.39 -5.50 12.17
N ASP A 281 7.92 -5.00 13.29
CA ASP A 281 7.66 -5.53 14.63
C ASP A 281 6.59 -4.66 15.30
N ILE A 282 5.39 -5.19 15.48
CA ILE A 282 4.29 -4.48 16.15
C ILE A 282 3.64 -5.39 17.19
N GLY A 283 3.66 -4.96 18.45
CA GLY A 283 3.26 -5.79 19.58
C GLY A 283 4.12 -7.05 19.66
N LEU A 284 3.46 -8.22 19.74
CA LEU A 284 4.09 -9.54 19.75
C LEU A 284 4.26 -10.18 18.35
N ILE A 285 3.94 -9.46 17.27
CA ILE A 285 3.98 -9.99 15.90
C ILE A 285 5.10 -9.34 15.11
N HIS A 286 5.94 -10.18 14.50
CA HIS A 286 6.81 -9.82 13.40
C HIS A 286 6.08 -10.11 12.08
N PHE A 287 5.74 -9.07 11.34
CA PHE A 287 5.18 -9.20 9.99
C PHE A 287 6.31 -9.17 8.96
N VAL A 288 6.22 -10.04 7.96
CA VAL A 288 7.06 -10.02 6.76
C VAL A 288 6.19 -9.99 5.52
N ALA A 289 6.16 -8.86 4.83
CA ALA A 289 5.44 -8.67 3.57
C ALA A 289 6.39 -8.83 2.38
N PHE A 290 5.98 -9.60 1.39
CA PHE A 290 6.71 -9.76 0.15
C PHE A 290 5.78 -9.71 -1.05
N ASP A 291 6.32 -9.21 -2.16
CA ASP A 291 5.63 -9.13 -3.43
C ASP A 291 5.62 -10.50 -4.12
N SER A 292 4.43 -11.04 -4.36
CA SER A 292 4.24 -12.29 -5.08
C SER A 292 4.40 -12.17 -6.60
N GLU A 293 4.58 -10.96 -7.12
CA GLU A 293 4.61 -10.67 -8.55
C GLU A 293 6.03 -10.55 -9.12
N VAL A 294 6.97 -9.99 -8.36
CA VAL A 294 8.38 -9.80 -8.78
C VAL A 294 9.28 -10.93 -8.26
N TYR A 295 8.78 -11.79 -7.37
CA TYR A 295 9.50 -12.93 -6.78
C TYR A 295 10.85 -12.57 -6.16
N HIS A 296 10.98 -11.34 -5.68
CA HIS A 296 12.21 -10.89 -5.04
C HIS A 296 12.18 -11.22 -3.55
N TYR A 297 13.30 -11.73 -3.04
CA TYR A 297 13.48 -12.01 -1.62
C TYR A 297 14.55 -11.08 -1.05
N TYR A 298 14.21 -10.40 0.04
CA TYR A 298 15.17 -9.68 0.86
C TYR A 298 15.43 -10.45 2.16
N ARG A 299 16.65 -10.34 2.69
CA ARG A 299 17.02 -11.06 3.91
C ARG A 299 16.39 -10.38 5.12
N ASP A 300 15.35 -10.99 5.65
CA ASP A 300 14.77 -10.61 6.93
C ASP A 300 15.48 -11.30 8.12
N LYS A 301 15.43 -10.66 9.30
CA LYS A 301 16.09 -11.08 10.54
C LYS A 301 15.11 -11.57 11.61
N ALA A 302 13.89 -11.96 11.26
CA ALA A 302 12.78 -12.27 12.17
C ALA A 302 13.16 -13.16 13.37
N ASN A 303 13.94 -14.21 13.13
CA ASN A 303 14.34 -15.13 14.22
C ASN A 303 15.33 -14.54 15.22
N GLN A 304 15.92 -13.37 14.96
CA GLN A 304 16.80 -12.66 15.89
C GLN A 304 16.02 -11.94 17.00
N ASN A 305 14.70 -11.75 16.86
CA ASN A 305 13.88 -10.97 17.79
C ASN A 305 12.69 -11.74 18.40
N ARG A 306 12.70 -13.08 18.34
CA ARG A 306 11.59 -13.94 18.81
C ARG A 306 11.27 -13.80 20.31
N GLU A 307 12.19 -13.29 21.12
CA GLU A 307 11.91 -12.99 22.53
C GLU A 307 10.90 -11.84 22.70
N ARG A 308 10.92 -10.86 21.78
CA ARG A 308 10.01 -9.70 21.80
C ARG A 308 8.80 -9.91 20.88
N THR A 309 9.03 -10.45 19.69
CA THR A 309 8.01 -10.75 18.68
C THR A 309 8.00 -12.24 18.39
N PRO A 310 7.40 -13.05 19.28
CA PRO A 310 7.42 -14.50 19.14
C PRO A 310 6.69 -14.96 17.88
N TRP A 311 5.64 -14.28 17.44
CA TRP A 311 4.87 -14.67 16.25
C TRP A 311 5.51 -14.15 14.97
N ILE A 312 5.65 -15.01 13.96
CA ILE A 312 5.93 -14.57 12.59
C ILE A 312 4.69 -14.78 11.72
N VAL A 313 4.22 -13.68 11.13
CA VAL A 313 3.13 -13.66 10.17
C VAL A 313 3.67 -13.18 8.84
N SER A 314 3.52 -14.00 7.80
CA SER A 314 3.91 -13.63 6.44
C SER A 314 2.72 -13.13 5.65
N LEU A 315 2.95 -12.09 4.84
CA LEU A 315 1.95 -11.43 4.01
C LEU A 315 2.42 -11.48 2.56
N ALA A 316 1.53 -11.90 1.66
CA ALA A 316 1.71 -11.76 0.22
C ALA A 316 0.33 -11.64 -0.42
N HIS A 317 0.24 -11.12 -1.63
CA HIS A 317 -1.05 -11.09 -2.31
C HIS A 317 -1.52 -12.50 -2.69
N LYS A 318 -0.61 -13.36 -3.18
CA LYS A 318 -0.91 -14.76 -3.55
C LYS A 318 -0.30 -15.80 -2.60
N ALA A 319 -0.92 -16.99 -2.59
CA ALA A 319 -0.37 -18.22 -2.00
C ALA A 319 0.12 -19.21 -3.07
N TRP A 320 0.82 -20.27 -2.65
CA TRP A 320 1.49 -21.23 -3.55
C TRP A 320 0.58 -22.03 -4.48
N PHE A 321 -0.72 -22.11 -4.20
CA PHE A 321 -1.70 -22.86 -5.00
C PHE A 321 -2.44 -21.95 -5.99
N MET A 322 -2.04 -20.68 -6.09
CA MET A 322 -2.61 -19.70 -7.01
C MET A 322 -1.76 -19.62 -8.28
N GLU A 323 -2.37 -19.17 -9.36
CA GLU A 323 -1.76 -19.18 -10.68
C GLU A 323 -0.60 -18.22 -10.80
N LYS A 324 0.35 -18.58 -11.67
CA LYS A 324 1.56 -17.80 -11.93
C LYS A 324 2.18 -17.37 -10.59
N THR A 325 2.49 -18.33 -9.72
CA THR A 325 3.23 -18.04 -8.48
C THR A 325 4.27 -19.14 -8.21
N ASP A 326 5.55 -18.78 -8.19
CA ASP A 326 6.63 -19.69 -7.81
C ASP A 326 7.00 -19.54 -6.33
N PHE A 327 6.44 -20.44 -5.51
CA PHE A 327 6.75 -20.55 -4.09
C PHE A 327 7.89 -21.53 -3.79
N SER A 328 8.62 -22.03 -4.79
CA SER A 328 9.74 -22.97 -4.59
C SER A 328 10.83 -22.41 -3.67
N VAL A 329 11.01 -21.08 -3.67
CA VAL A 329 11.94 -20.37 -2.78
C VAL A 329 11.27 -19.98 -1.46
N PHE A 330 10.08 -19.37 -1.53
CA PHE A 330 9.38 -18.85 -0.36
C PHE A 330 8.89 -19.96 0.57
N GLY A 331 8.26 -21.02 0.05
CA GLY A 331 7.71 -22.12 0.83
C GLY A 331 8.73 -22.69 1.83
N PRO A 332 9.90 -23.14 1.35
CA PRO A 332 10.95 -23.65 2.22
C PRO A 332 11.53 -22.61 3.19
N LEU A 333 11.74 -21.36 2.76
CA LEU A 333 12.20 -20.29 3.66
C LEU A 333 11.22 -20.01 4.80
N LEU A 334 9.92 -19.89 4.47
CA LEU A 334 8.86 -19.67 5.45
C LEU A 334 8.77 -20.85 6.43
N HIS A 335 8.97 -22.08 5.97
CA HIS A 335 9.04 -23.25 6.85
C HIS A 335 10.27 -23.21 7.75
N LYS A 336 11.47 -23.04 7.18
CA LYS A 336 12.75 -22.98 7.89
C LYS A 336 12.72 -21.97 9.03
N TYR A 337 12.20 -20.77 8.76
CA TYR A 337 12.17 -19.70 9.74
C TYR A 337 10.99 -19.80 10.72
N GLY A 338 10.16 -20.84 10.62
CA GLY A 338 9.09 -21.11 11.57
C GLY A 338 7.94 -20.11 11.47
N VAL A 339 7.55 -19.71 10.27
CA VAL A 339 6.36 -18.87 10.07
C VAL A 339 5.14 -19.58 10.63
N ASP A 340 4.34 -18.87 11.42
CA ASP A 340 3.18 -19.42 12.11
C ASP A 340 1.94 -19.35 11.22
N LEU A 341 1.76 -18.20 10.59
CA LEU A 341 0.62 -17.88 9.74
C LEU A 341 1.06 -17.20 8.45
N HIS A 342 0.45 -17.57 7.33
CA HIS A 342 0.52 -16.86 6.06
C HIS A 342 -0.86 -16.31 5.71
N LEU A 343 -0.93 -15.01 5.43
CA LEU A 343 -2.16 -14.32 5.06
C LEU A 343 -2.02 -13.79 3.64
N CYS A 344 -3.06 -14.00 2.83
CA CYS A 344 -3.09 -13.54 1.44
C CYS A 344 -4.51 -13.18 0.97
N GLY A 345 -4.58 -12.58 -0.22
CA GLY A 345 -5.80 -12.23 -0.93
C GLY A 345 -5.95 -13.05 -2.22
N HIS A 346 -6.16 -12.36 -3.34
CA HIS A 346 -6.23 -12.81 -4.74
C HIS A 346 -7.43 -13.70 -5.07
N ALA A 347 -7.64 -14.78 -4.32
CA ALA A 347 -8.84 -15.57 -4.47
C ALA A 347 -10.01 -14.86 -3.77
N HIS A 348 -11.04 -14.48 -4.55
CA HIS A 348 -12.21 -13.76 -4.06
C HIS A 348 -13.20 -14.62 -3.26
N ASN A 349 -12.70 -15.22 -2.19
CA ASN A 349 -13.41 -16.02 -1.20
C ASN A 349 -12.59 -16.05 0.11
N TYR A 350 -13.14 -16.67 1.15
CA TYR A 350 -12.41 -16.93 2.38
C TYR A 350 -12.03 -18.41 2.48
N GLN A 351 -10.77 -18.68 2.81
CA GLN A 351 -10.26 -20.03 3.04
C GLN A 351 -9.36 -20.06 4.26
N ARG A 352 -9.52 -21.08 5.09
CA ARG A 352 -8.56 -21.43 6.14
C ARG A 352 -8.08 -22.84 5.88
N LEU A 353 -6.76 -23.01 5.83
CA LEU A 353 -6.15 -24.30 5.61
C LEU A 353 -5.78 -24.97 6.95
N TYR A 354 -5.66 -26.29 6.94
CA TYR A 354 -4.92 -26.99 7.99
C TYR A 354 -3.42 -26.62 7.90
N PRO A 355 -2.63 -26.75 8.98
CA PRO A 355 -1.19 -26.58 8.91
C PRO A 355 -0.58 -27.45 7.81
N THR A 356 0.08 -26.81 6.84
CA THR A 356 0.48 -27.44 5.59
C THR A 356 1.89 -27.03 5.16
N TYR A 357 2.65 -27.99 4.65
CA TYR A 357 3.92 -27.74 3.96
C TYR A 357 4.11 -28.73 2.82
N ASN A 358 4.28 -28.22 1.59
CA ASN A 358 4.26 -29.02 0.36
C ASN A 358 3.02 -29.94 0.36
N ASP A 359 3.23 -31.24 0.20
CA ASP A 359 2.15 -32.22 0.23
C ASP A 359 1.77 -32.71 1.63
N SER A 360 2.47 -32.29 2.69
CA SER A 360 2.18 -32.71 4.06
C SER A 360 1.12 -31.84 4.71
N VAL A 361 0.12 -32.47 5.32
CA VAL A 361 -0.96 -31.82 6.07
C VAL A 361 -0.99 -32.40 7.47
N GLU A 362 -1.06 -31.53 8.47
CA GLU A 362 -1.30 -31.91 9.85
C GLU A 362 -2.77 -31.64 10.19
N TYR A 363 -3.51 -32.68 10.60
CA TYR A 363 -4.91 -32.56 10.98
C TYR A 363 -5.03 -32.42 12.50
N PRO A 364 -5.39 -31.23 13.02
CA PRO A 364 -5.53 -30.98 14.45
C PRO A 364 -6.76 -31.70 15.01
N THR A 365 -6.77 -31.96 16.32
CA THR A 365 -7.92 -32.60 16.98
C THR A 365 -9.15 -31.70 17.01
N ASP A 366 -8.95 -30.38 17.13
CA ASP A 366 -9.99 -29.38 17.03
C ASP A 366 -9.79 -28.54 15.77
N ASN A 367 -10.84 -28.37 14.97
CA ASN A 367 -10.78 -27.63 13.71
C ASN A 367 -10.47 -26.14 13.90
N HIS A 368 -10.62 -25.57 15.10
CA HIS A 368 -10.34 -24.16 15.40
C HIS A 368 -9.18 -23.97 16.38
N VAL A 369 -8.47 -25.03 16.80
CA VAL A 369 -7.34 -24.91 17.73
C VAL A 369 -6.16 -25.74 17.24
N TYR A 370 -5.11 -25.04 16.78
CA TYR A 370 -3.89 -25.65 16.26
C TYR A 370 -2.80 -25.55 17.33
N VAL A 371 -2.55 -26.65 18.04
CA VAL A 371 -1.57 -26.71 19.13
C VAL A 371 -0.21 -27.20 18.62
N ASN A 372 0.82 -26.38 18.81
CA ASN A 372 2.21 -26.58 18.38
C ASN A 372 2.33 -27.13 16.94
N PRO A 373 1.67 -26.48 15.94
CA PRO A 373 1.65 -27.01 14.59
C PRO A 373 3.06 -27.07 14.00
N LYS A 374 3.37 -28.18 13.33
CA LYS A 374 4.65 -28.44 12.65
C LYS A 374 4.83 -27.58 11.41
N PHE A 375 3.72 -27.11 10.84
CA PHE A 375 3.69 -26.31 9.63
C PHE A 375 2.96 -24.99 9.87
N LYS A 376 3.15 -24.04 8.94
CA LYS A 376 2.37 -22.81 8.96
C LYS A 376 0.94 -23.14 8.53
N THR A 377 -0.01 -22.35 9.00
CA THR A 377 -1.35 -22.33 8.38
C THR A 377 -1.43 -21.20 7.34
N VAL A 378 -2.40 -21.29 6.43
CA VAL A 378 -2.71 -20.23 5.46
C VAL A 378 -4.14 -19.80 5.65
N ILE A 379 -4.34 -18.50 5.58
CA ILE A 379 -5.65 -17.89 5.50
C ILE A 379 -5.70 -17.01 4.24
N VAL A 380 -6.70 -17.28 3.41
CA VAL A 380 -7.09 -16.44 2.28
C VAL A 380 -8.22 -15.55 2.76
N ALA A 381 -8.03 -14.23 2.70
CA ALA A 381 -9.03 -13.23 3.06
C ALA A 381 -9.23 -12.23 1.90
N GLY A 382 -9.43 -12.75 0.69
CA GLY A 382 -9.51 -11.97 -0.55
C GLY A 382 -10.92 -11.57 -0.97
N SER A 383 -11.89 -11.58 -0.06
CA SER A 383 -13.30 -11.28 -0.39
C SER A 383 -13.80 -9.99 0.24
N ALA A 384 -12.99 -8.93 0.31
CA ALA A 384 -13.44 -7.67 0.88
C ALA A 384 -14.45 -6.92 0.00
N GLY A 385 -14.34 -7.04 -1.33
CA GLY A 385 -15.29 -6.35 -2.19
C GLY A 385 -14.90 -6.10 -3.64
N SER A 386 -13.95 -6.82 -4.22
CA SER A 386 -13.50 -6.67 -5.61
C SER A 386 -14.61 -6.29 -6.61
N PRO A 387 -14.34 -5.39 -7.59
CA PRO A 387 -15.26 -5.15 -8.70
C PRO A 387 -15.52 -6.42 -9.53
N GLU A 388 -14.61 -7.39 -9.52
CA GLU A 388 -14.77 -8.70 -10.17
C GLU A 388 -15.68 -9.65 -9.39
N LYS A 389 -16.07 -9.28 -8.18
CA LYS A 389 -16.97 -10.01 -7.27
C LYS A 389 -16.38 -11.34 -6.76
N LEU A 390 -17.19 -12.07 -5.98
CA LEU A 390 -16.80 -13.38 -5.44
C LEU A 390 -16.48 -14.37 -6.57
N SER A 391 -15.52 -15.26 -6.29
CA SER A 391 -15.02 -16.27 -7.22
C SER A 391 -14.74 -17.59 -6.50
N ASN A 392 -15.15 -18.71 -7.11
CA ASN A 392 -14.90 -20.06 -6.59
C ASN A 392 -13.87 -20.84 -7.42
N TRP A 393 -13.22 -20.18 -8.38
CA TRP A 393 -12.25 -20.79 -9.29
C TRP A 393 -10.95 -21.19 -8.59
N THR A 394 -10.49 -20.36 -7.66
CA THR A 394 -9.21 -20.56 -6.97
C THR A 394 -9.46 -21.05 -5.55
N HIS A 395 -9.11 -22.31 -5.31
CA HIS A 395 -9.20 -22.95 -4.00
C HIS A 395 -8.02 -23.88 -3.75
N ALA A 396 -7.59 -23.96 -2.50
CA ALA A 396 -6.58 -24.93 -2.09
C ALA A 396 -7.08 -26.37 -2.34
N PRO A 397 -6.17 -27.36 -2.51
CA PRO A 397 -6.55 -28.76 -2.57
C PRO A 397 -7.47 -29.15 -1.40
N GLU A 398 -8.55 -29.88 -1.68
CA GLU A 398 -9.60 -30.20 -0.70
C GLU A 398 -9.05 -30.76 0.62
N ARG A 399 -8.06 -31.65 0.53
CA ARG A 399 -7.37 -32.25 1.69
C ARG A 399 -6.69 -31.24 2.62
N MET A 400 -6.35 -30.05 2.13
CA MET A 400 -5.71 -28.98 2.90
C MET A 400 -6.73 -28.00 3.50
N SER A 401 -7.99 -28.04 3.05
CA SER A 401 -9.02 -27.08 3.44
C SER A 401 -9.64 -27.43 4.79
N ALA A 402 -9.56 -26.52 5.76
CA ALA A 402 -10.22 -26.61 7.05
C ALA A 402 -11.55 -25.83 7.08
N LYS A 403 -11.63 -24.74 6.31
CA LYS A 403 -12.84 -23.94 6.09
C LYS A 403 -12.78 -23.27 4.72
N TYR A 404 -13.93 -23.23 4.05
CA TYR A 404 -14.15 -22.45 2.84
C TYR A 404 -15.46 -21.69 2.98
N ILE A 405 -15.48 -20.39 2.67
CA ILE A 405 -16.67 -19.56 2.68
C ILE A 405 -16.71 -18.74 1.38
N TYR A 406 -17.80 -18.86 0.65
CA TYR A 406 -18.08 -18.10 -0.57
C TYR A 406 -18.93 -16.88 -0.24
N ASP A 407 -18.31 -15.89 0.40
CA ASP A 407 -19.03 -14.71 0.89
C ASP A 407 -18.08 -13.51 1.10
N TYR A 408 -18.62 -12.30 1.15
CA TYR A 408 -17.83 -11.09 1.42
C TYR A 408 -17.54 -10.94 2.91
N GLY A 409 -16.31 -10.52 3.21
CA GLY A 409 -15.90 -10.24 4.58
C GLY A 409 -14.41 -9.90 4.71
N TYR A 410 -14.00 -9.70 5.96
CA TYR A 410 -12.61 -9.45 6.33
C TYR A 410 -12.32 -10.11 7.67
N GLY A 411 -11.05 -10.25 8.00
CA GLY A 411 -10.64 -10.87 9.26
C GLY A 411 -9.95 -9.93 10.23
N HIS A 412 -9.85 -10.42 11.46
CA HIS A 412 -9.14 -9.78 12.55
C HIS A 412 -8.04 -10.69 13.05
N LEU A 413 -6.85 -10.12 13.25
CA LEU A 413 -5.72 -10.82 13.84
C LEU A 413 -5.28 -10.12 15.12
N GLN A 414 -5.07 -10.90 16.18
CA GLN A 414 -4.49 -10.40 17.42
C GLN A 414 -3.61 -11.45 18.09
N ALA A 415 -2.38 -11.06 18.45
CA ALA A 415 -1.58 -11.85 19.39
C ALA A 415 -2.08 -11.56 20.82
N MET A 416 -2.67 -12.57 21.46
CA MET A 416 -3.22 -12.42 22.81
C MET A 416 -2.09 -12.40 23.84
N ASN A 417 -1.09 -13.24 23.61
CA ASN A 417 0.14 -13.32 24.39
C ASN A 417 1.23 -14.01 23.55
N GLN A 418 2.34 -14.40 24.19
CA GLN A 418 3.46 -15.03 23.49
C GLN A 418 3.13 -16.42 22.94
N THR A 419 2.09 -17.10 23.41
CA THR A 419 1.76 -18.47 23.02
C THR A 419 0.40 -18.62 22.36
N HIS A 420 -0.48 -17.61 22.39
CA HIS A 420 -1.78 -17.64 21.74
C HIS A 420 -1.94 -16.53 20.69
N LEU A 421 -2.16 -16.92 19.44
CA LEU A 421 -2.54 -16.05 18.31
C LEU A 421 -3.98 -16.35 17.94
N TYR A 422 -4.80 -15.30 17.84
CA TYR A 422 -6.21 -15.40 17.52
C TYR A 422 -6.51 -14.76 16.16
N TRP A 423 -7.23 -15.49 15.33
CA TRP A 423 -7.83 -15.01 14.10
C TRP A 423 -9.35 -15.17 14.17
N SER A 424 -10.09 -14.19 13.65
CA SER A 424 -11.52 -14.31 13.36
C SER A 424 -11.83 -13.77 11.97
N TRP A 425 -12.88 -14.28 11.34
CA TRP A 425 -13.40 -13.75 10.08
C TRP A 425 -14.90 -13.53 10.17
N GLU A 426 -15.33 -12.37 9.71
CA GLU A 426 -16.72 -11.92 9.80
C GLU A 426 -17.28 -11.62 8.41
N ASN A 427 -18.53 -12.04 8.19
CA ASN A 427 -19.29 -11.66 7.00
C ASN A 427 -19.75 -10.19 7.10
N THR A 428 -19.84 -9.51 5.95
CA THR A 428 -20.21 -8.09 5.85
C THR A 428 -21.57 -7.80 5.18
N HIS A 429 -22.38 -8.81 4.87
CA HIS A 429 -23.66 -8.65 4.17
C HIS A 429 -24.78 -8.02 5.00
N GLU A 430 -24.83 -8.27 6.31
CA GLU A 430 -25.89 -7.71 7.16
C GLU A 430 -25.44 -6.39 7.79
N ASN A 431 -25.95 -5.26 7.26
CA ASN A 431 -25.80 -3.90 7.82
C ASN A 431 -26.29 -3.75 9.27
N VAL A 432 -26.78 -4.83 9.89
CA VAL A 432 -27.42 -4.84 11.22
C VAL A 432 -26.47 -5.33 12.31
N ARG A 433 -25.48 -6.20 12.02
CA ARG A 433 -24.45 -6.69 12.96
C ARG A 433 -23.45 -7.62 12.23
N PRO A 434 -22.16 -7.66 12.63
CA PRO A 434 -21.25 -8.66 12.09
C PRO A 434 -21.71 -10.04 12.54
N VAL A 435 -21.54 -11.04 11.68
CA VAL A 435 -21.65 -12.43 12.09
C VAL A 435 -20.30 -13.08 11.86
N MET A 436 -19.60 -13.39 12.96
CA MET A 436 -18.40 -14.21 12.93
C MET A 436 -18.75 -15.58 12.35
N GLN A 437 -18.13 -15.93 11.23
CA GLN A 437 -18.39 -17.20 10.54
C GLN A 437 -17.27 -18.23 10.76
N ASP A 438 -16.09 -17.75 11.14
CA ASP A 438 -14.94 -18.59 11.44
C ASP A 438 -13.97 -17.93 12.42
N TYR A 439 -13.22 -18.75 13.14
CA TYR A 439 -12.13 -18.31 14.02
C TYR A 439 -11.03 -19.37 14.10
N LEU A 440 -9.85 -18.97 14.56
CA LEU A 440 -8.72 -19.87 14.75
C LEU A 440 -7.87 -19.42 15.94
N TRP A 441 -7.58 -20.36 16.82
CA TRP A 441 -6.49 -20.27 17.78
C TRP A 441 -5.29 -21.03 17.27
N ILE A 442 -4.15 -20.35 17.15
CA ILE A 442 -2.85 -20.99 17.03
C ILE A 442 -2.19 -20.90 18.39
N VAL A 443 -1.89 -22.05 18.97
CA VAL A 443 -1.20 -22.17 20.25
C VAL A 443 0.22 -22.65 19.97
N GLN A 444 1.24 -21.82 20.20
CA GLN A 444 2.64 -22.14 19.96
C GLN A 444 3.46 -21.89 21.22
N GLU A 445 3.90 -22.97 21.87
CA GLU A 445 4.71 -22.92 23.08
C GLU A 445 6.21 -22.79 22.76
N HIS A 446 6.62 -23.21 21.57
CA HIS A 446 8.01 -23.26 21.15
C HIS A 446 8.22 -22.56 19.81
N HIS A 447 8.48 -21.25 19.88
CA HIS A 447 8.81 -20.44 18.71
C HIS A 447 10.22 -20.71 18.20
N GLY A 448 10.40 -20.51 16.89
CA GLY A 448 11.72 -20.50 16.28
C GLY A 448 11.82 -21.31 14.99
N PRO A 449 13.03 -21.49 14.47
CA PRO A 449 13.28 -22.22 13.25
C PRO A 449 12.79 -23.67 13.34
N ARG A 450 12.18 -24.18 12.26
CA ARG A 450 11.75 -25.57 12.16
C ARG A 450 12.83 -26.42 11.47
N PRO A 451 12.88 -27.74 11.75
CA PRO A 451 13.82 -28.63 11.07
C PRO A 451 13.71 -28.52 9.55
N SER A 452 14.85 -28.38 8.90
CA SER A 452 14.95 -28.32 7.44
C SER A 452 14.48 -29.64 6.81
N LEU A 453 13.37 -29.62 6.08
CA LEU A 453 12.91 -30.72 5.22
C LEU A 453 13.45 -30.63 3.78
N PHE A 454 14.50 -29.83 3.56
CA PHE A 454 15.03 -29.53 2.23
C PHE A 454 15.86 -30.69 1.69
N ASP A 455 15.70 -30.98 0.41
CA ASP A 455 16.69 -31.75 -0.34
C ASP A 455 17.90 -30.84 -0.66
N GLU A 456 19.12 -31.40 -0.76
CA GLU A 456 20.36 -30.60 -0.94
C GLU A 456 20.31 -29.71 -2.19
N GLU A 457 19.55 -30.10 -3.20
CA GLU A 457 19.37 -29.40 -4.48
C GLU A 457 18.61 -28.07 -4.32
N GLN A 458 17.57 -28.03 -3.49
CA GLN A 458 16.81 -26.80 -3.18
C GLN A 458 17.67 -25.78 -2.43
N TYR A 459 18.65 -26.26 -1.66
CA TYR A 459 19.60 -25.40 -0.94
C TYR A 459 20.65 -24.77 -1.86
N GLN A 460 20.99 -25.40 -2.99
CA GLN A 460 21.91 -24.83 -3.99
C GLN A 460 21.25 -23.73 -4.81
N GLY A 461 19.98 -23.87 -5.23
CA GLY A 461 19.25 -22.77 -5.88
C GLY A 461 19.09 -21.53 -4.99
N LEU A 462 18.92 -21.73 -3.68
CA LEU A 462 18.96 -20.66 -2.67
C LEU A 462 20.33 -20.01 -2.48
N LYS A 463 21.43 -20.67 -2.87
CA LYS A 463 22.78 -20.08 -2.90
C LYS A 463 23.02 -19.33 -4.20
N GLU A 464 22.53 -19.83 -5.34
CA GLU A 464 22.65 -19.13 -6.63
C GLU A 464 21.90 -17.78 -6.62
N LEU A 465 20.76 -17.70 -5.93
CA LEU A 465 20.09 -16.41 -5.65
C LEU A 465 20.91 -15.46 -4.74
N LYS A 466 21.85 -15.96 -3.93
CA LYS A 466 22.80 -15.11 -3.17
C LYS A 466 23.90 -14.54 -4.07
N ASP A 467 24.14 -15.17 -5.23
CA ASP A 467 25.17 -14.79 -6.20
C ASP A 467 24.61 -13.97 -7.37
N VAL A 468 23.29 -13.78 -7.45
CA VAL A 468 22.68 -12.64 -8.17
C VAL A 468 22.94 -11.36 -7.36
N LYS A 469 24.22 -11.03 -7.29
CA LYS A 469 24.77 -9.78 -6.80
C LYS A 469 24.25 -8.64 -7.65
N SER A 470 23.64 -7.67 -6.98
CA SER A 470 24.02 -6.25 -7.08
C SER A 470 24.24 -5.67 -8.48
N GLU A 471 23.51 -6.11 -9.50
CA GLU A 471 23.21 -5.21 -10.61
C GLU A 471 22.13 -4.29 -10.08
N SER A 472 22.55 -3.08 -9.73
CA SER A 472 21.68 -1.94 -9.60
C SER A 472 20.77 -1.91 -10.82
N VAL A 473 19.54 -2.41 -10.66
CA VAL A 473 18.44 -1.86 -11.42
C VAL A 473 18.36 -0.44 -10.90
N GLU A 474 18.90 0.50 -11.67
CA GLU A 474 18.61 1.92 -11.47
C GLU A 474 17.08 2.03 -11.50
N VAL A 475 16.52 2.31 -10.32
CA VAL A 475 15.10 2.63 -10.11
C VAL A 475 14.86 4.05 -10.58
#